data_AF-A0A252BN82-F1
#
_entry.id   AF-A0A252BN82-F1
#
_cell.length_a   1.000
_cell.length_b   1.000
_cell.length_c   1.000
_cell.angle_alpha   90.00
_cell.angle_beta   90.00
_cell.angle_gamma   90.00
#
_symmetry.space_group_name_H-M   'P 1'
#
loop_
_entity.id
_entity.type
_entity.pdbx_description
1 polymer ?
#
loop_
_entity_poly.entity_id
_entity_poly.type
_entity_poly.pdbx_seq_one_letter_code
_entity_poly.pdbx_strand_id
1 'polypeptide(L)' 'TVKRFHYDSHEQLRTHLSDFMTAYNFGRRLKTLSGLTPYEYVCKIWTSEPERFIINPTHQTTGLNT' A
#
# COMPACT_ATOMS: atom_id res chain seq x y z
N THR A 1 16.74 -10.41 8.20
CA THR A 1 17.26 -9.54 9.27
C THR A 1 16.26 -8.42 9.49
N VAL A 2 15.72 -8.25 10.71
CA VAL A 2 14.80 -7.14 11.00
C VAL A 2 15.61 -5.85 11.12
N LYS A 3 15.34 -4.87 10.27
CA LYS A 3 15.99 -3.55 10.33
C LYS A 3 15.26 -2.70 11.37
N ARG A 4 16.00 -2.12 12.32
CA ARG A 4 15.46 -1.22 13.35
C ARG A 4 15.72 0.23 12.94
N PHE A 5 14.71 1.09 13.07
CA PHE A 5 14.80 2.52 12.80
C PHE A 5 14.52 3.28 14.09
N HIS A 6 15.32 4.31 14.37
CA HIS A 6 15.04 5.29 15.42
C HIS A 6 14.26 6.46 14.81
N TYR A 7 13.29 7.00 15.54
CA TYR A 7 12.56 8.19 15.14
C TYR A 7 12.66 9.25 16.23
N ASP A 8 13.07 10.45 15.83
CA ASP A 8 13.19 11.59 16.73
C ASP A 8 11.82 12.24 17.00
N SER A 9 10.85 12.04 16.10
CA SER A 9 9.49 12.52 16.23
C SER A 9 8.45 11.57 15.65
N HIS A 10 7.19 11.73 16.08
CA HIS A 10 6.06 11.00 15.50
C HIS A 10 5.82 11.35 14.03
N GLU A 11 6.18 12.56 13.60
CA GLU A 11 6.06 12.97 12.20
C GLU A 11 7.02 12.20 11.31
N GLN A 12 8.27 12.02 11.76
CA GLN A 12 9.26 11.23 11.03
C GLN A 12 8.81 9.77 10.85
N LEU A 13 8.19 9.19 11.89
CA LEU A 13 7.58 7.87 11.81
C LEU A 13 6.43 7.84 10.79
N ARG A 14 5.52 8.82 10.81
CA ARG A 14 4.37 8.89 9.89
C ARG A 14 4.82 9.01 8.44
N THR A 15 5.78 9.87 8.14
CA THR A 15 6.34 10.02 6.80
C THR A 15 6.96 8.72 6.32
N HIS A 16 7.84 8.10 7.12
CA HIS A 16 8.48 6.84 6.73
C HIS A 16 7.47 5.72 6.50
N LEU A 17 6.44 5.60 7.35
CA LEU A 17 5.37 4.62 7.15
C LEU A 17 4.57 4.90 5.86
N SER A 18 4.27 6.16 5.58
CA SER A 18 3.56 6.56 4.36
C SER A 18 4.37 6.23 3.10
N ASP A 19 5.67 6.56 3.10
CA ASP A 19 6.58 6.24 2.00
C ASP A 19 6.71 4.73 1.80
N PHE A 20 6.87 3.98 2.89
CA PHE A 20 6.96 2.53 2.85
C PHE A 20 5.68 1.90 2.30
N MET A 21 4.51 2.33 2.78
CA MET A 21 3.21 1.87 2.29
C MET A 21 3.04 2.19 0.81
N THR A 22 3.39 3.41 0.38
CA THR A 22 3.27 3.83 -1.02
C THR A 22 4.18 3.02 -1.93
N ALA A 23 5.46 2.88 -1.58
CA ALA A 23 6.43 2.11 -2.34
C ALA A 23 6.02 0.62 -2.44
N TYR A 24 5.48 0.06 -1.35
CA TYR A 24 5.05 -1.33 -1.33
C TYR A 24 3.75 -1.54 -2.12
N ASN A 25 2.75 -0.70 -1.92
CA ASN A 25 1.44 -0.82 -2.54
C ASN A 25 1.45 -0.55 -4.05
N PHE A 26 2.32 0.36 -4.52
CA PHE A 26 2.33 0.79 -5.92
C PHE A 26 3.62 0.46 -6.68
N GLY A 27 4.78 0.47 -6.01
CA GLY A 27 6.07 0.27 -6.68
C GLY A 27 6.47 -1.21 -6.81
N ARG A 28 6.11 -2.05 -5.84
CA ARG A 28 6.59 -3.43 -5.78
C ARG A 28 5.57 -4.45 -6.31
N ARG A 29 5.91 -5.10 -7.42
CA ARG A 29 5.19 -6.28 -7.92
C ARG A 29 5.62 -7.54 -7.19
N LEU A 30 4.66 -8.35 -6.76
CA LEU A 30 4.91 -9.54 -5.93
C LEU A 30 4.61 -10.81 -6.71
N LYS A 31 5.58 -11.74 -6.77
CA LYS A 31 5.41 -13.05 -7.43
C LYS A 31 4.27 -13.87 -6.82
N THR A 32 4.08 -13.78 -5.50
CA THR A 32 3.00 -14.43 -4.76
C THR A 32 1.61 -13.92 -5.14
N LEU A 33 1.52 -12.69 -5.67
CA LEU A 33 0.29 -12.10 -6.19
C LEU A 33 0.23 -12.19 -7.71
N SER A 34 0.90 -13.18 -8.30
CA SER A 34 0.98 -13.36 -9.76
C SER A 34 1.52 -12.15 -10.52
N GLY A 35 2.45 -11.41 -9.88
CA GLY A 35 3.06 -10.22 -10.46
C GLY A 35 2.26 -8.93 -10.28
N LEU A 36 1.15 -8.96 -9.54
CA LEU A 36 0.41 -7.77 -9.16
C LEU A 36 1.11 -7.01 -8.03
N THR A 37 0.91 -5.70 -7.99
CA THR A 37 1.17 -4.92 -6.78
C THR A 37 0.09 -5.25 -5.74
N PRO A 38 0.35 -5.00 -4.44
CA PRO A 38 -0.67 -5.14 -3.41
C PRO A 38 -1.94 -4.34 -3.72
N TYR A 39 -1.80 -3.10 -4.22
CA TYR A 39 -2.96 -2.29 -4.61
C TYR A 39 -3.77 -2.93 -5.75
N GLU A 40 -3.09 -3.35 -6.82
CA GLU A 40 -3.75 -4.02 -7.96
C GLU A 40 -4.48 -5.29 -7.51
N TYR A 41 -3.87 -6.06 -6.60
CA TYR A 41 -4.49 -7.26 -6.04
C TYR A 41 -5.74 -6.93 -5.23
N VAL A 42 -5.70 -5.94 -4.33
CA VAL A 42 -6.86 -5.50 -3.55
C VAL A 42 -8.00 -5.04 -4.47
N CYS A 43 -7.71 -4.24 -5.49
CA CYS A 43 -8.69 -3.80 -6.48
C CYS A 43 -9.33 -4.98 -7.26
N LYS A 44 -8.54 -6.00 -7.57
CA LYS A 44 -9.03 -7.23 -8.22
C LYS A 44 -10.00 -7.99 -7.33
N ILE A 45 -9.65 -8.18 -6.05
CA ILE A 45 -10.54 -8.87 -5.10
C ILE A 45 -11.79 -8.03 -4.86
N TRP A 46 -11.67 -6.71 -4.70
CA TRP A 46 -12.83 -5.83 -4.56
C TRP A 46 -13.80 -5.92 -5.74
N THR A 47 -13.28 -6.00 -6.98
CA THR A 47 -14.13 -6.17 -8.18
C THR A 47 -14.89 -7.50 -8.17
N SER A 48 -14.31 -8.55 -7.58
CA SER A 48 -14.86 -9.91 -7.59
C SER A 48 -15.74 -10.21 -6.38
N GLU A 49 -15.42 -9.62 -5.23
CA GLU A 49 -16.00 -9.86 -3.90
C GLU A 49 -16.15 -8.52 -3.14
N PRO A 50 -16.94 -7.55 -3.64
CA PRO A 50 -17.04 -6.21 -3.07
C PRO A 50 -17.60 -6.20 -1.65
N GLU A 51 -18.45 -7.16 -1.29
CA GLU A 51 -19.07 -7.30 0.03
C GLU A 51 -18.07 -7.57 1.17
N ARG A 52 -16.85 -7.99 0.84
CA ARG A 52 -15.78 -8.19 1.82
C ARG A 52 -15.12 -6.87 2.26
N PHE A 53 -15.45 -5.76 1.61
CA PHE A 53 -14.84 -4.46 1.85
C PHE A 53 -15.90 -3.42 2.25
N ILE A 54 -15.54 -2.60 3.24
CA ILE A 54 -16.37 -1.46 3.67
C ILE A 54 -16.16 -0.25 2.74
N ILE A 55 -14.97 -0.12 2.15
CA ILE A 55 -14.55 1.03 1.36
C ILE A 55 -14.13 0.56 -0.03
N ASN A 56 -14.50 1.33 -1.06
CA ASN A 56 -14.03 1.11 -2.41
C ASN A 56 -12.56 1.58 -2.57
N PRO A 57 -11.60 0.67 -2.84
CA PRO A 57 -10.19 1.01 -2.95
C PRO A 57 -9.85 1.75 -4.24
N THR A 58 -10.69 1.73 -5.29
CA THR A 58 -10.36 2.33 -6.60
C THR A 58 -10.27 3.86 -6.56
N HIS A 59 -10.88 4.49 -5.55
CA HIS A 59 -10.76 5.94 -5.32
C HIS A 59 -9.49 6.32 -4.53
N GLN A 60 -8.72 5.34 -4.05
CA GLN A 60 -7.50 5.55 -3.26
C GLN A 60 -6.22 5.55 -4.10
N THR A 61 -6.30 5.68 -5.42
CA THR A 61 -5.16 6.17 -6.22
C THR A 61 -4.81 7.57 -5.73
N THR A 62 -3.93 7.64 -4.73
CA THR A 62 -3.19 8.86 -4.42
C THR A 62 -2.52 9.26 -5.72
N GLY A 63 -3.01 10.33 -6.34
CA GLY A 63 -2.33 11.00 -7.44
C GLY A 63 -0.91 11.41 -7.02
N LEU A 64 -0.08 11.83 -7.98
CA LEU A 64 1.33 12.19 -7.79
C LEU A 64 1.54 12.90 -6.44
N ASN A 65 2.21 12.23 -5.50
CA ASN A 65 2.64 12.85 -4.25
C ASN A 65 3.57 14.01 -4.61
N THR A 66 3.13 15.24 -4.36
CA THR A 66 4.01 16.41 -4.24
C THR A 66 4.56 16.44 -2.82
#